data_AF-A0A1W2A8M8-F1
#
_entry.id   AF-A0A1W2A8M8-F1
#
_cell.length_a   1.000
_cell.length_b   1.000
_cell.length_c   1.000
_cell.angle_alpha   90.00
_cell.angle_beta   90.00
_cell.angle_gamma   90.00
#
_symmetry.space_group_name_H-M   'P 1'
#
loop_
_entity.id
_entity.type
_entity.pdbx_description
1 polymer ?
#
loop_
_entity_poly.entity_id
_entity_poly.type
_entity_poly.pdbx_seq_one_letter_code
_entity_poly.pdbx_strand_id
1 'polypeptide(L)'
;MKTLSLILFIAGNLIVNAQFIGVGTKFDKKFMFQATANIPIKFDSNYKFDLAFGVDYTTSNDQAPSGLQPQVTGIMYLVDDKNKSYLIYGGLTAGYLFDFNKEFDSQIRLTPHIYFELSSLFYAKAGVDYAMAVNKVYPFVSIGIGGGHMFRHFTMSW
;
A
#
# COMPACT_ATOMS: atom_id res chain seq x y z
N MET A 1 -13.73 -20.31 -17.96
CA MET A 1 -12.30 -20.73 -17.85
C MET A 1 -11.32 -19.68 -18.36
N LYS A 2 -11.46 -19.11 -19.58
CA LYS A 2 -10.51 -18.12 -20.13
C LYS A 2 -10.29 -16.86 -19.26
N THR A 3 -11.36 -16.35 -18.64
CA THR A 3 -11.29 -15.15 -17.78
C THR A 3 -10.55 -15.39 -16.47
N LEU A 4 -10.74 -16.55 -15.85
CA LEU A 4 -10.09 -16.90 -14.58
C LEU A 4 -8.58 -17.11 -14.78
N SER A 5 -8.19 -17.80 -15.86
CA SER A 5 -6.79 -17.98 -16.23
C SER A 5 -6.10 -16.66 -16.58
N LEU A 6 -6.79 -15.72 -17.22
CA LEU A 6 -6.27 -14.39 -17.51
C LEU A 6 -6.06 -13.56 -16.23
N ILE A 7 -7.02 -13.60 -15.29
CA ILE A 7 -6.90 -12.94 -13.99
C ILE A 7 -5.73 -13.54 -13.19
N LEU A 8 -5.60 -14.87 -13.15
CA LEU A 8 -4.47 -15.55 -12.51
C LEU A 8 -3.13 -15.21 -13.17
N PHE A 9 -3.09 -15.09 -14.50
CA PHE A 9 -1.88 -14.72 -15.23
C PHE A 9 -1.47 -13.26 -14.97
N ILE A 10 -2.43 -12.33 -14.97
CA ILE A 10 -2.19 -10.92 -14.64
C ILE A 10 -1.78 -10.78 -13.17
N ALA A 11 -2.51 -11.42 -12.25
CA ALA A 11 -2.18 -11.41 -10.82
C ALA A 11 -0.80 -12.04 -10.56
N GLY A 12 -0.47 -13.15 -11.22
CA GLY A 12 0.84 -13.79 -11.12
C GLY A 12 1.98 -12.91 -11.61
N ASN A 13 1.83 -12.25 -12.76
CA ASN A 13 2.84 -11.31 -13.27
C ASN A 13 2.97 -10.06 -12.40
N LEU A 14 1.87 -9.56 -11.82
CA LEU A 14 1.90 -8.46 -10.86
C LEU A 14 2.65 -8.86 -9.58
N ILE A 15 2.49 -10.09 -9.09
CA ILE A 15 3.22 -10.58 -7.91
C ILE A 15 4.73 -10.69 -8.19
N VAL A 16 5.13 -11.21 -9.36
CA VAL A 16 6.55 -11.38 -9.72
C VAL A 16 7.26 -10.03 -9.94
N ASN A 17 6.53 -8.99 -10.38
CA ASN A 17 7.08 -7.65 -10.62
C ASN A 17 6.79 -6.63 -9.51
N ALA A 18 5.94 -6.95 -8.53
CA ALA A 18 5.67 -6.09 -7.39
C ALA A 18 6.91 -6.03 -6.48
N GLN A 19 7.46 -4.84 -6.34
CA GLN A 19 8.59 -4.61 -5.43
C GLN A 19 8.12 -4.32 -4.00
N PHE A 20 6.83 -4.06 -3.81
CA PHE A 20 6.24 -3.88 -2.49
C PHE A 20 5.05 -4.82 -2.29
N ILE A 21 5.25 -5.90 -1.54
CA ILE A 21 4.19 -6.83 -1.14
C ILE A 21 4.18 -6.88 0.39
N GLY A 22 3.00 -6.71 0.99
CA GLY A 22 2.84 -6.73 2.44
C GLY A 22 1.55 -7.42 2.85
N VAL A 23 1.61 -8.14 3.96
CA VAL A 23 0.42 -8.67 4.65
C VAL A 23 0.51 -8.33 6.12
N GLY A 24 -0.62 -8.00 6.72
CA GLY A 24 -0.63 -7.56 8.10
C GLY A 24 -2.01 -7.20 8.59
N THR A 25 -2.04 -6.23 9.49
CA THR A 25 -3.27 -5.73 10.09
C THR A 25 -3.31 -4.22 9.99
N LYS A 26 -4.49 -3.69 9.70
CA LYS A 26 -4.82 -2.28 9.82
C LYS A 26 -5.80 -2.10 10.98
N PHE A 27 -5.49 -1.21 11.89
CA PHE A 27 -6.36 -0.81 12.98
C PHE A 27 -6.96 0.56 12.68
N ASP A 28 -8.28 0.60 12.56
CA ASP A 28 -9.10 1.81 12.51
C ASP A 28 -10.41 1.51 13.23
N LYS A 29 -10.43 1.85 14.53
CA LYS A 29 -11.45 1.50 15.55
C LYS A 29 -11.61 -0.01 15.81
N LYS A 30 -11.51 -0.83 14.76
CA LYS A 30 -11.46 -2.29 14.79
C LYS A 30 -10.27 -2.81 13.97
N PHE A 31 -9.86 -4.03 14.28
CA PHE A 31 -8.83 -4.74 13.56
C PHE A 31 -9.36 -5.21 12.20
N MET A 32 -8.58 -4.96 11.15
CA MET A 32 -8.77 -5.49 9.81
C MET A 32 -7.51 -6.22 9.40
N PHE A 33 -7.65 -7.38 8.75
CA PHE A 33 -6.54 -7.93 7.98
C PHE A 33 -6.31 -7.05 6.75
N GLN A 34 -5.05 -6.86 6.38
CA GLN A 34 -4.64 -6.06 5.23
C GLN A 34 -3.64 -6.84 4.37
N ALA A 35 -3.83 -6.79 3.05
CA ALA A 35 -2.85 -7.25 2.07
C ALA A 35 -2.64 -6.16 1.03
N THR A 36 -1.40 -5.91 0.65
CA THR A 36 -1.04 -4.83 -0.27
C THR A 36 0.02 -5.30 -1.26
N ALA A 37 -0.11 -4.84 -2.50
CA ALA A 37 0.85 -5.09 -3.56
C ALA A 37 1.01 -3.81 -4.38
N ASN A 38 2.21 -3.24 -4.46
CA ASN A 38 2.50 -2.04 -5.22
C ASN A 38 3.79 -2.21 -6.04
N ILE A 39 3.80 -1.55 -7.19
CA ILE A 39 4.89 -1.47 -8.14
C ILE A 39 5.33 -0.01 -8.19
N PRO A 40 6.51 0.34 -7.64
CA PRO A 40 7.05 1.67 -7.75
C PRO A 40 7.56 1.91 -9.18
N ILE A 41 7.30 3.11 -9.68
CA ILE A 41 7.82 3.66 -10.92
C ILE A 41 8.73 4.83 -10.53
N LYS A 42 10.03 4.61 -10.70
CA LYS A 42 11.05 5.63 -10.48
C LYS A 42 11.08 6.57 -11.69
N PHE A 43 10.78 7.84 -11.48
CA PHE A 43 10.76 8.83 -12.57
C PHE A 43 12.16 9.32 -12.92
N ASP A 44 12.97 9.66 -11.91
CA ASP A 44 14.31 10.20 -12.10
C ASP A 44 15.16 9.94 -10.84
N SER A 45 16.43 9.59 -11.02
CA SER A 45 17.41 9.44 -9.94
C SER A 45 17.68 10.72 -9.14
N ASN A 46 17.40 11.90 -9.69
CA ASN A 46 17.69 13.20 -9.05
C ASN A 46 16.56 13.71 -8.15
N TYR A 47 15.35 13.16 -8.27
CA TYR A 47 14.20 13.57 -7.48
C TYR A 47 13.90 12.55 -6.39
N LYS A 48 13.69 13.02 -5.15
CA LYS A 48 13.31 12.16 -4.01
C LYS A 48 11.84 11.71 -4.06
N PHE A 49 11.26 11.69 -5.25
CA PHE A 49 9.84 11.46 -5.48
C PHE A 49 9.64 10.29 -6.44
N ASP A 50 8.95 9.26 -5.96
CA ASP A 50 8.52 8.12 -6.76
C ASP A 50 6.98 8.10 -6.83
N LEU A 51 6.43 7.47 -7.87
CA LEU A 51 5.04 7.01 -7.83
C LEU A 51 5.02 5.51 -7.64
N ALA A 52 3.98 4.98 -7.02
CA ALA A 52 3.71 3.55 -6.99
C ALA A 52 2.26 3.27 -7.39
N PHE A 53 2.06 2.24 -8.18
CA PHE A 53 0.73 1.75 -8.57
C PHE A 53 0.50 0.41 -7.92
N GLY A 54 -0.70 0.18 -7.41
CA GLY A 54 -0.94 -1.06 -6.69
C GLY A 54 -2.38 -1.29 -6.32
N VAL A 55 -2.55 -2.27 -5.44
CA VAL A 55 -3.82 -2.66 -4.87
C VAL A 55 -3.64 -2.85 -3.37
N ASP A 56 -4.61 -2.36 -2.61
CA ASP A 56 -4.75 -2.59 -1.17
C ASP A 56 -6.05 -3.34 -0.91
N TYR A 57 -6.01 -4.37 -0.09
CA TYR A 57 -7.15 -5.14 0.36
C TYR A 57 -7.25 -5.04 1.87
N THR A 58 -8.43 -4.72 2.39
CA THR A 58 -8.76 -4.85 3.80
C THR A 58 -10.02 -5.68 4.00
N THR A 59 -10.06 -6.50 5.06
CA THR A 59 -11.29 -7.21 5.45
C THR A 59 -12.36 -6.25 5.95
N SER A 60 -13.62 -6.68 5.85
CA SER A 60 -14.81 -5.93 6.28
C SER A 60 -14.69 -5.35 7.69
N ASN A 61 -15.18 -4.12 7.86
CA ASN A 61 -15.24 -3.36 9.10
C ASN A 61 -16.53 -2.52 9.11
N ASP A 62 -17.44 -2.84 10.03
CA ASP A 62 -18.71 -2.12 10.21
C ASP A 62 -18.53 -0.68 10.71
N GLN A 63 -17.31 -0.28 11.10
CA GLN A 63 -17.01 1.06 11.60
C GLN A 63 -16.20 1.93 10.63
N ALA A 64 -15.70 1.37 9.53
CA ALA A 64 -14.88 2.07 8.56
C ALA A 64 -14.96 1.47 7.14
N PRO A 65 -14.83 2.29 6.08
CA PRO A 65 -14.75 1.80 4.71
C PRO A 65 -13.60 0.80 4.51
N SER A 66 -13.90 -0.35 3.91
CA SER A 66 -12.96 -1.46 3.78
C SER A 66 -13.26 -2.32 2.57
N GLY A 67 -12.22 -2.85 1.93
CA GLY A 67 -12.38 -3.70 0.76
C GLY A 67 -11.18 -3.62 -0.17
N LEU A 68 -11.43 -3.68 -1.48
CA LEU A 68 -10.38 -3.68 -2.50
C LEU A 68 -10.18 -2.30 -3.09
N GLN A 69 -8.95 -1.80 -3.07
CA GLN A 69 -8.61 -0.48 -3.59
C GLN A 69 -7.41 -0.56 -4.56
N PRO A 70 -7.65 -0.52 -5.87
CA PRO A 70 -6.65 -0.06 -6.82
C PRO A 70 -6.24 1.37 -6.50
N GLN A 71 -4.94 1.63 -6.47
CA GLN A 71 -4.39 2.87 -5.94
C GLN A 71 -3.13 3.33 -6.66
N VAL A 72 -2.89 4.63 -6.59
CA VAL A 72 -1.64 5.29 -6.92
C VAL A 72 -1.12 6.00 -5.67
N THR A 73 0.17 5.92 -5.41
CA THR A 73 0.81 6.55 -4.26
C THR A 73 1.96 7.43 -4.73
N GLY A 74 1.94 8.71 -4.38
CA GLY A 74 3.12 9.55 -4.43
C GLY A 74 3.97 9.32 -3.18
N ILE A 75 5.27 9.08 -3.36
CA ILE A 75 6.21 8.70 -2.30
C ILE A 75 7.31 9.76 -2.23
N MET A 76 7.56 10.29 -1.03
CA MET A 76 8.69 11.17 -0.76
C MET A 76 9.58 10.56 0.34
N TYR A 77 10.79 10.15 -0.02
CA TYR A 77 11.70 9.51 0.94
C TYR A 77 12.27 10.53 1.94
N LEU A 78 12.09 10.21 3.21
CA LEU A 78 12.66 10.94 4.34
C LEU A 78 13.99 10.31 4.76
N VAL A 79 14.05 8.97 4.75
CA VAL A 79 15.28 8.21 4.95
C VAL A 79 15.33 7.11 3.89
N ASP A 80 16.33 7.19 3.03
CA ASP A 80 16.59 6.22 1.97
C ASP A 80 18.09 6.11 1.73
N ASP A 81 18.72 5.12 2.35
CA ASP A 81 20.16 4.90 2.30
C ASP A 81 20.45 3.41 2.24
N LYS A 82 21.26 2.99 1.26
CA LYS A 82 21.67 1.60 1.05
C LYS A 82 22.43 1.00 2.24
N ASN A 83 23.00 1.83 3.12
CA ASN A 83 23.75 1.38 4.30
C ASN A 83 22.87 1.24 5.55
N LYS A 84 21.60 1.66 5.48
CA LYS A 84 20.67 1.56 6.60
C LYS A 84 19.80 0.32 6.45
N SER A 85 19.50 -0.31 7.58
CA SER A 85 18.55 -1.42 7.66
C SER A 85 17.10 -0.96 7.73
N TYR A 86 16.82 0.33 7.53
CA TYR A 86 15.45 0.85 7.58
C TYR A 86 15.23 1.95 6.54
N LEU A 87 13.97 2.14 6.16
CA LEU A 87 13.51 3.14 5.20
C LEU A 87 12.29 3.87 5.75
N ILE A 88 12.23 5.17 5.48
CA ILE A 88 11.12 6.04 5.91
C ILE A 88 10.68 6.91 4.75
N TYR A 89 9.38 6.97 4.48
CA TYR A 89 8.82 7.92 3.53
C TYR A 89 7.51 8.52 4.02
N GLY A 90 7.23 9.74 3.56
CA GLY A 90 5.89 10.32 3.56
C GLY A 90 5.20 9.97 2.24
N GLY A 91 3.93 9.60 2.28
CA GLY A 91 3.18 9.17 1.11
C GLY A 91 1.79 9.78 1.04
N LEU A 92 1.30 9.98 -0.18
CA LEU A 92 -0.08 10.33 -0.46
C LEU A 92 -0.66 9.30 -1.43
N THR A 93 -1.55 8.45 -0.93
CA THR A 93 -2.24 7.43 -1.74
C THR A 93 -3.60 7.94 -2.17
N ALA A 94 -3.95 7.82 -3.44
CA ALA A 94 -5.30 8.02 -3.96
C ALA A 94 -5.76 6.74 -4.66
N GLY A 95 -7.01 6.35 -4.44
CA GLY A 95 -7.56 5.14 -5.07
C GLY A 95 -9.08 5.10 -5.03
N TYR A 96 -9.66 4.17 -5.79
CA TYR A 96 -11.08 3.89 -5.74
C TYR A 96 -11.31 2.62 -4.92
N LEU A 97 -11.99 2.75 -3.78
CA LEU A 97 -12.32 1.66 -2.88
C LEU A 97 -13.63 1.01 -3.32
N PHE A 98 -13.54 -0.26 -3.72
CA PHE A 98 -14.69 -1.16 -3.82
C PHE A 98 -14.99 -1.68 -2.42
N ASP A 99 -15.98 -1.07 -1.77
CA ASP A 99 -16.32 -1.37 -0.38
C ASP A 99 -17.06 -2.71 -0.26
N PHE A 100 -16.73 -3.49 0.78
CA PHE A 100 -17.36 -4.78 1.06
C PHE A 100 -18.40 -4.73 2.19
N ASN A 101 -18.51 -3.59 2.88
CA ASN A 101 -19.53 -3.37 3.88
C ASN A 101 -20.85 -2.98 3.19
N LYS A 102 -21.99 -3.21 3.85
CA LYS A 102 -23.31 -2.81 3.31
C LYS A 102 -23.65 -1.37 3.66
N GLU A 103 -22.98 -0.83 4.66
CA GLU A 103 -23.24 0.46 5.29
C GLU A 103 -22.44 1.61 4.67
N PHE A 104 -21.45 1.30 3.82
CA PHE A 104 -20.57 2.27 3.17
C PHE A 104 -20.63 2.11 1.65
N ASP A 105 -20.65 3.23 0.93
CA ASP A 105 -20.57 3.24 -0.52
C ASP A 105 -19.12 3.09 -1.01
N SER A 106 -18.98 2.46 -2.18
CA SER A 106 -17.71 2.46 -2.92
C SER A 106 -17.34 3.89 -3.34
N GLN A 107 -16.10 4.29 -3.12
CA GLN A 107 -15.72 5.71 -3.18
C GLN A 107 -14.24 5.95 -3.45
N ILE A 108 -13.92 7.17 -3.86
CA ILE A 108 -12.54 7.64 -3.88
C ILE A 108 -12.07 7.86 -2.45
N ARG A 109 -10.88 7.34 -2.15
CA ARG A 109 -10.20 7.50 -0.87
C ARG A 109 -8.84 8.15 -1.07
N LEU A 110 -8.56 9.16 -0.26
CA LEU A 110 -7.27 9.85 -0.21
C LEU A 110 -6.61 9.58 1.14
N THR A 111 -5.36 9.15 1.12
CA THR A 111 -4.66 8.64 2.29
C THR A 111 -3.25 9.23 2.41
N PRO A 112 -3.09 10.41 3.05
CA PRO A 112 -1.79 10.86 3.52
C PRO A 112 -1.32 9.97 4.66
N HIS A 113 -0.05 9.55 4.62
CA HIS A 113 0.53 8.64 5.60
C HIS A 113 2.05 8.78 5.71
N ILE A 114 2.60 8.24 6.79
CA ILE A 114 4.02 7.96 6.97
C ILE A 114 4.19 6.44 6.95
N TYR A 115 5.24 5.99 6.27
CA TYR A 115 5.63 4.60 6.18
C TYR A 115 7.04 4.40 6.72
N PHE A 116 7.22 3.31 7.44
CA PHE A 116 8.47 2.82 7.97
C PHE A 116 8.64 1.35 7.58
N GLU A 117 9.83 0.98 7.13
CA GLU A 117 10.22 -0.40 6.87
C GLU A 117 11.52 -0.73 7.57
N LEU A 118 11.60 -1.93 8.14
CA LEU A 118 12.77 -2.48 8.80
C LEU A 118 13.19 -3.77 8.11
N SER A 119 14.44 -3.78 7.67
CA SER A 119 15.17 -4.89 7.07
C SER A 119 14.46 -5.53 5.87
N SER A 120 13.63 -4.76 5.16
CA SER A 120 12.78 -5.25 4.05
C SER A 120 11.68 -6.25 4.44
N LEU A 121 11.51 -6.54 5.73
CA LEU A 121 10.66 -7.64 6.23
C LEU A 121 9.50 -7.17 7.07
N PHE A 122 9.62 -6.04 7.76
CA PHE A 122 8.57 -5.53 8.62
C PHE A 122 8.24 -4.12 8.20
N TYR A 123 6.96 -3.80 8.18
CA TYR A 123 6.52 -2.45 7.90
C TYR A 123 5.53 -1.96 8.93
N ALA A 124 5.53 -0.65 9.11
CA ALA A 124 4.52 0.10 9.82
C ALA A 124 4.09 1.30 8.97
N LYS A 125 2.79 1.55 8.89
CA LYS A 125 2.19 2.66 8.15
C LYS A 125 1.16 3.34 9.04
N ALA A 126 1.29 4.64 9.26
CA ALA A 126 0.32 5.42 10.04
C ALA A 126 -0.18 6.59 9.21
N GLY A 127 -1.47 6.88 9.26
CA GLY A 127 -2.05 7.94 8.46
C GLY A 127 -3.54 8.12 8.70
N VAL A 128 -4.18 8.81 7.76
CA VAL A 128 -5.62 9.03 7.77
C VAL A 128 -6.21 8.68 6.43
N ASP A 129 -7.32 7.95 6.43
CA ASP A 129 -8.14 7.72 5.25
C ASP A 129 -9.23 8.78 5.19
N TYR A 130 -9.18 9.62 4.16
CA TYR A 130 -10.25 10.55 3.84
C TYR A 130 -11.18 9.93 2.80
N ALA A 131 -12.38 9.57 3.26
CA ALA A 131 -13.44 8.98 2.47
C ALA A 131 -14.28 10.12 1.86
N MET A 132 -14.11 10.36 0.55
CA MET A 132 -14.62 11.57 -0.09
C MET A 132 -16.16 11.60 -0.18
N ALA A 133 -16.82 10.46 -0.42
CA ALA A 133 -18.27 10.42 -0.59
C ALA A 133 -19.01 10.75 0.72
N VAL A 134 -18.47 10.27 1.84
CA VAL A 134 -19.04 10.51 3.19
C VAL A 134 -18.38 11.69 3.92
N ASN A 135 -17.44 12.39 3.26
CA ASN A 135 -16.66 13.51 3.80
C ASN A 135 -16.14 13.25 5.23
N LYS A 136 -15.53 12.08 5.45
CA LYS A 136 -15.13 11.61 6.78
C LYS A 136 -13.70 11.11 6.80
N VAL A 137 -13.04 11.32 7.94
CA VAL A 137 -11.65 10.95 8.20
C VAL A 137 -11.60 9.74 9.14
N TYR A 138 -10.68 8.84 8.82
CA TYR A 138 -10.50 7.55 9.47
C TYR A 138 -9.01 7.33 9.78
N PRO A 139 -8.53 7.71 10.97
CA PRO A 139 -7.14 7.50 11.37
C PRO A 139 -6.82 6.00 11.47
N PHE A 140 -5.64 5.61 11.03
CA PHE A 140 -5.23 4.22 11.11
C PHE A 140 -3.76 4.04 11.44
N VAL A 141 -3.47 2.86 11.99
CA VAL A 141 -2.13 2.28 12.05
C VAL A 141 -2.19 0.92 11.39
N SER A 142 -1.23 0.63 10.53
CA SER A 142 -1.04 -0.65 9.89
C SER A 142 0.35 -1.18 10.22
N ILE A 143 0.42 -2.45 10.55
CA ILE A 143 1.67 -3.18 10.80
C ILE A 143 1.60 -4.50 10.08
N GLY A 144 2.73 -4.95 9.54
CA GLY A 144 2.76 -6.19 8.79
C GLY A 144 4.16 -6.69 8.48
N ILE A 145 4.17 -7.84 7.83
CA ILE A 145 5.36 -8.45 7.25
C ILE A 145 5.39 -8.23 5.74
N GLY A 146 6.58 -8.18 5.17
CA GLY A 146 6.84 -7.75 3.81
C GLY A 146 7.31 -6.30 3.77
N GLY A 147 6.72 -5.51 2.89
CA GLY A 147 7.26 -4.20 2.57
C GLY A 147 8.21 -4.34 1.39
N GLY A 148 9.33 -5.05 1.53
CA GLY A 148 10.21 -5.41 0.41
C GLY A 148 10.75 -4.22 -0.40
N HIS A 149 10.43 -2.99 0.01
CA HIS A 149 10.73 -1.78 -0.73
C HIS A 149 12.23 -1.49 -0.69
N MET A 150 12.88 -1.88 0.41
CA MET A 150 14.32 -1.85 0.59
C MET A 150 15.06 -2.87 -0.30
N PHE A 151 14.40 -3.88 -0.88
CA PHE A 151 15.05 -4.79 -1.84
C PHE A 151 15.61 -4.06 -3.07
N ARG A 152 15.12 -2.86 -3.38
CA ARG A 152 15.66 -2.00 -4.44
C ARG A 152 17.12 -1.59 -4.24
N HIS A 153 17.63 -1.64 -3.00
CA HIS A 153 19.04 -1.35 -2.71
C HIS A 153 19.94 -2.58 -2.82
N PHE A 154 19.37 -3.78 -2.89
CA PHE A 154 20.14 -5.00 -3.09
C PHE A 154 20.58 -5.06 -4.55
N THR A 155 21.85 -4.75 -4.77
CA THR A 155 22.52 -5.02 -6.04
C THR A 155 23.07 -6.43 -5.96
N MET A 156 22.48 -7.36 -6.71
CA MET A 156 23.14 -8.65 -6.98
C MET A 156 24.30 -8.37 -7.94
N SER A 157 25.53 -8.30 -7.41
CA SER A 157 26.74 -8.39 -8.22
C SER A 157 26.83 -9.81 -8.79
N TRP A 158 26.59 -9.95 -10.09
CA TRP A 158 26.99 -11.13 -10.86
C TRP A 158 28.41 -10.94 -11.38
#